data_AF-A0A945LU27-F1
#
_entry.id   AF-A0A945LU27-F1
#
_cell.length_a   1.000
_cell.length_b   1.000
_cell.length_c   1.000
_cell.angle_alpha   90.00
_cell.angle_beta   90.00
_cell.angle_gamma   90.00
#
_symmetry.space_group_name_H-M   'P 1'
#
loop_
_entity.id
_entity.type
_entity.pdbx_description
1 polymer ?
#
loop_
_entity_poly.entity_id
_entity_poly.type
_entity_poly.pdbx_seq_one_letter_code
_entity_poly.pdbx_strand_id
1 'polypeptide(L)'
;MTDFEVVDLSRLQFAITALYHFLFVPLTLGLSLLLAIMESVYVMTGREIWRKMTKFWGLLFGINFAMGVATGLTMEFQFGTNW
;
A
#
# COMPACT_ATOMS: atom_id res chain seq x y z
N MET A 1 -26.27 -5.61 -23.22
CA MET A 1 -25.89 -5.74 -21.80
C MET A 1 -27.10 -5.29 -21.00
N THR A 2 -27.59 -6.09 -20.07
CA THR A 2 -28.72 -5.66 -19.22
C THR A 2 -28.18 -4.78 -18.09
N ASP A 3 -28.96 -3.82 -17.60
CA ASP A 3 -28.51 -2.93 -16.52
C ASP A 3 -28.06 -3.69 -15.26
N PHE A 4 -28.69 -4.83 -14.96
CA PHE A 4 -28.30 -5.72 -13.87
C PHE A 4 -26.90 -6.29 -14.04
N GLU A 5 -26.52 -6.69 -15.26
CA GLU A 5 -25.19 -7.21 -15.57
C GLU A 5 -24.11 -6.14 -15.40
N VAL A 6 -24.41 -4.90 -15.79
CA VAL A 6 -23.49 -3.75 -15.61
C VAL A 6 -23.23 -3.50 -14.12
N VAL A 7 -24.28 -3.48 -13.30
CA VAL A 7 -24.17 -3.25 -11.86
C VAL A 7 -23.30 -4.32 -11.19
N ASP A 8 -23.51 -5.60 -11.52
CA ASP A 8 -22.75 -6.69 -10.93
C ASP A 8 -21.28 -6.69 -11.37
N LEU A 9 -21.01 -6.35 -12.65
CA LEU A 9 -19.64 -6.18 -13.14
C LEU A 9 -18.93 -4.98 -12.49
N SER A 10 -19.61 -3.85 -12.32
CA SER A 10 -19.05 -2.68 -11.62
C SER A 10 -18.70 -2.99 -10.16
N ARG A 11 -19.54 -3.76 -9.47
CA ARG A 11 -19.26 -4.24 -8.10
C ARG A 11 -18.07 -5.19 -8.06
N LEU A 12 -18.02 -6.15 -8.98
CA LEU A 12 -16.91 -7.11 -9.05
C LEU A 12 -15.58 -6.39 -9.35
N GLN A 13 -15.58 -5.45 -10.30
CA GLN A 13 -14.41 -4.65 -10.63
C GLN A 13 -13.90 -3.88 -9.40
N PHE A 14 -14.80 -3.17 -8.69
CA PHE A 14 -14.43 -2.43 -7.49
C PHE A 14 -13.92 -3.36 -6.38
N ALA A 15 -14.58 -4.50 -6.16
CA ALA A 15 -14.19 -5.47 -5.15
C ALA A 15 -12.76 -6.01 -5.38
N ILE A 16 -12.42 -6.33 -6.63
CA ILE A 16 -11.07 -6.79 -6.99
C ILE A 16 -10.06 -5.67 -6.77
N THR A 17 -10.32 -4.46 -7.26
CA THR A 17 -9.40 -3.31 -7.08
C THR A 17 -9.19 -3.00 -5.60
N ALA A 18 -10.25 -3.00 -4.79
CA ALA A 18 -10.17 -2.78 -3.36
C ALA A 18 -9.37 -3.87 -2.63
N LEU A 19 -9.59 -5.14 -2.94
CA LEU A 19 -8.85 -6.24 -2.35
C LEU A 19 -7.36 -6.14 -2.67
N TYR A 20 -7.00 -5.93 -3.95
CA TYR A 20 -5.61 -5.78 -4.37
C TYR A 20 -4.94 -4.59 -3.71
N HIS A 21 -5.59 -3.43 -3.66
CA HIS A 21 -5.04 -2.26 -3.00
C HIS A 21 -4.78 -2.53 -1.51
N PHE A 22 -5.73 -3.16 -0.84
CA PHE A 22 -5.64 -3.44 0.60
C PHE A 22 -4.62 -4.51 0.98
N LEU A 23 -4.00 -5.22 0.03
CA LEU A 23 -2.81 -6.03 0.31
C LEU A 23 -1.59 -5.16 0.65
N PHE A 24 -1.46 -4.00 -0.01
CA PHE A 24 -0.29 -3.12 0.13
C PHE A 24 -0.44 -2.09 1.26
N VAL A 25 -1.69 -1.71 1.61
CA VAL A 25 -2.00 -0.73 2.66
C VAL A 25 -1.48 -1.11 4.05
N PRO A 26 -1.82 -2.29 4.63
CA PRO A 26 -1.39 -2.64 6.00
C PRO A 26 0.12 -2.81 6.10
N LEU A 27 0.77 -3.31 5.03
CA LEU A 27 2.22 -3.39 4.96
C LEU A 27 2.86 -2.00 4.97
N THR A 28 2.32 -1.03 4.23
CA THR A 28 2.80 0.36 4.23
C THR A 28 2.67 0.98 5.63
N LEU A 29 1.49 0.87 6.25
CA LEU A 29 1.24 1.43 7.58
C LEU A 29 2.13 0.77 8.64
N GLY A 30 2.25 -0.55 8.65
CA GLY A 30 3.08 -1.28 9.60
C GLY A 30 4.58 -1.01 9.42
N LEU A 31 5.09 -1.11 8.18
CA LEU A 31 6.51 -0.91 7.89
C LEU A 31 6.95 0.54 8.12
N SER A 32 6.10 1.54 7.81
CA SER A 32 6.45 2.94 8.06
C SER A 32 6.76 3.21 9.54
N LEU A 33 5.93 2.69 10.45
CA LEU A 33 6.17 2.78 11.88
C LEU A 33 7.42 2.00 12.31
N LEU A 34 7.60 0.78 11.80
CA LEU A 34 8.79 -0.03 12.10
C LEU A 34 10.08 0.64 11.64
N LEU A 35 10.09 1.26 10.46
CA LEU A 35 11.23 2.01 9.94
C LEU A 35 11.52 3.24 10.80
N ALA A 36 10.49 3.99 11.22
CA ALA A 36 10.65 5.12 12.12
C ALA A 36 11.27 4.70 13.46
N ILE A 37 10.84 3.56 14.02
CA ILE A 37 11.41 2.99 15.25
C ILE A 37 12.87 2.57 15.03
N MET A 38 13.16 1.82 13.97
CA MET A 38 14.53 1.36 13.67
C MET A 38 15.50 2.52 13.49
N GLU A 39 15.11 3.56 12.74
CA GLU A 39 15.92 4.75 12.54
C GLU A 39 16.09 5.56 13.83
N SER A 40 15.03 5.69 14.63
CA SER A 40 15.11 6.37 15.92
C SER A 40 16.08 5.65 16.87
N VAL A 41 16.02 4.31 16.93
CA VAL A 41 16.96 3.51 17.74
C VAL A 41 18.40 3.64 17.20
N TYR A 42 18.59 3.71 15.88
CA TYR A 42 19.91 4.01 15.31
C TYR A 42 20.45 5.34 15.81
N VAL A 43 19.67 6.42 15.68
CA VAL A 43 20.07 7.78 16.10
C VAL A 43 20.35 7.85 17.60
N MET A 44 19.56 7.15 18.43
CA MET A 44 19.75 7.14 19.89
C MET A 44 20.94 6.31 20.35
N THR A 45 21.26 5.19 19.68
CA THR A 45 22.26 4.22 20.15
C THR A 45 23.58 4.24 19.38
N GLY A 46 23.61 4.83 18.18
CA GLY A 46 24.75 4.81 17.26
C GLY A 46 25.08 3.42 16.70
N ARG A 47 24.27 2.38 16.98
CA ARG A 47 24.56 1.01 16.53
C ARG A 47 24.21 0.84 15.05
N GLU A 48 25.23 0.72 14.21
CA GLU A 48 25.11 0.61 12.74
C GLU A 48 24.21 -0.53 12.22
N ILE A 49 23.96 -1.59 13.02
CA ILE A 49 23.01 -2.65 12.65
C ILE A 49 21.61 -2.10 12.37
N TRP A 50 21.13 -1.15 13.18
CA TRP A 50 19.81 -0.57 13.02
C TRP A 50 19.69 0.23 11.73
N ARG A 51 20.71 1.01 11.36
CA ARG A 51 20.77 1.72 10.07
C ARG A 51 20.72 0.76 8.88
N LYS A 52 21.43 -0.37 8.96
CA LYS A 52 21.40 -1.41 7.91
C LYS A 52 20.01 -2.02 7.79
N MET A 53 19.35 -2.30 8.92
CA MET A 53 17.98 -2.79 8.94
C MET A 53 16.99 -1.78 8.35
N THR A 54 17.05 -0.49 8.75
CA THR A 54 16.19 0.56 8.19
C THR A 54 16.33 0.62 6.67
N LYS A 55 17.57 0.57 6.13
CA LYS A 55 17.80 0.61 4.68
C LYS A 55 17.25 -0.62 3.95
N PHE A 56 17.48 -1.81 4.51
CA PHE A 56 16.99 -3.06 3.90
C PHE A 56 15.45 -3.10 3.85
N TRP A 57 14.79 -2.85 4.98
CA TRP A 57 13.34 -2.82 5.04
C TRP A 57 12.76 -1.61 4.29
N GLY A 58 13.49 -0.50 4.22
CA GLY A 58 13.13 0.69 3.46
C GLY A 58 13.03 0.43 1.96
N LEU A 59 13.88 -0.44 1.42
CA LEU A 59 13.79 -0.88 0.02
C LEU A 59 12.48 -1.63 -0.24
N LEU A 60 12.15 -2.60 0.63
CA LEU A 60 10.92 -3.39 0.50
C LEU A 60 9.67 -2.52 0.71
N PHE A 61 9.72 -1.58 1.67
CA PHE A 61 8.70 -0.57 1.87
C PHE A 61 8.49 0.27 0.60
N GLY A 62 9.57 0.73 -0.05
CA GLY A 62 9.47 1.52 -1.28
C GLY A 62 8.76 0.79 -2.41
N ILE A 63 9.08 -0.49 -2.61
CA ILE A 63 8.41 -1.33 -3.62
C ILE A 63 6.91 -1.49 -3.30
N ASN A 64 6.59 -1.83 -2.05
CA ASN A 64 5.22 -1.99 -1.58
C ASN A 64 4.42 -0.68 -1.70
N PHE A 65 5.04 0.44 -1.36
CA PHE A 65 4.44 1.77 -1.42
C PHE A 65 4.11 2.17 -2.85
N ALA A 66 5.02 1.93 -3.81
CA ALA A 66 4.77 2.22 -5.23
C ALA A 66 3.55 1.45 -5.76
N MET A 67 3.44 0.16 -5.43
CA MET A 67 2.26 -0.65 -5.80
C MET A 67 0.98 -0.16 -5.11
N GLY A 68 1.07 0.22 -3.83
CA GLY A 68 -0.03 0.83 -3.09
C GLY A 68 -0.54 2.11 -3.74
N VAL A 69 0.35 3.02 -4.14
CA VAL A 69 -0.04 4.27 -4.83
C VAL A 69 -0.70 3.98 -6.18
N ALA A 70 -0.13 3.11 -7.01
CA ALA A 70 -0.70 2.79 -8.31
C ALA A 70 -2.12 2.20 -8.22
N THR A 71 -2.32 1.27 -7.28
CA THR A 71 -3.65 0.67 -7.03
C THR A 71 -4.63 1.65 -6.37
N GLY A 72 -4.14 2.56 -5.53
CA GLY A 72 -4.94 3.61 -4.90
C GLY A 72 -5.47 4.62 -5.91
N LEU A 73 -4.64 5.07 -6.84
CA LEU A 73 -5.06 5.95 -7.96
C LEU A 73 -6.16 5.29 -8.80
N THR A 74 -6.01 4.00 -9.09
CA THR A 74 -7.03 3.24 -9.84
C THR A 74 -8.36 3.23 -9.08
N MET A 75 -8.34 3.04 -7.77
CA MET A 75 -9.53 3.08 -6.93
C MET A 75 -10.17 4.48 -6.88
N GLU A 76 -9.37 5.53 -6.74
CA GLU A 76 -9.85 6.92 -6.73
C GLU A 76 -10.64 7.24 -8.00
N PHE A 77 -10.12 6.89 -9.17
CA PHE A 77 -10.82 7.11 -10.44
C PHE A 77 -12.02 6.17 -10.67
N GLN A 78 -12.11 5.02 -9.97
CA GLN A 78 -13.29 4.15 -10.05
C GLN A 78 -14.55 4.79 -9.46
N PHE A 79 -14.40 5.71 -8.50
CA PHE A 79 -15.52 6.49 -7.97
C PHE A 79 -16.09 7.53 -8.95
N GLY A 80 -15.39 7.85 -10.04
CA GLY A 80 -15.90 8.78 -11.06
C GLY A 80 -16.29 8.11 -12.38
N THR A 81 -15.85 6.87 -12.60
CA THR A 81 -16.07 6.13 -13.84
C THR A 81 -17.20 5.11 -13.75
N ASN A 82 -17.35 4.47 -12.59
CA ASN A 82 -18.26 3.32 -12.41
C ASN A 82 -19.22 3.46 -11.22
N TRP A 83 -19.18 4.58 -10.49
CA TRP A 83 -20.05 4.93 -9.37
C TRP A 83 -20.35 6.43 -9.36
#